data_AF-A0A495JV03-F1
#
_entry.id   AF-A0A495JV03-F1
#
_cell.length_a   1.000
_cell.length_b   1.000
_cell.length_c   1.000
_cell.angle_alpha   90.00
_cell.angle_beta   90.00
_cell.angle_gamma   90.00
#
_symmetry.space_group_name_H-M   'P 1'
#
loop_
_entity.id
_entity.type
_entity.pdbx_description
1 polymer ?
#
loop_
_entity_poly.entity_id
_entity_poly.type
_entity_poly.pdbx_seq_one_letter_code
_entity_poly.pdbx_strand_id
1 'polypeptide(L)'
;MTITRTAQLRDAIPDAPTSPAPNGAATVATRKPDPAGDLIASMESEFRKLLPSALPWDMFARIALTGMRKNDKLIEATRPSLLGALMECARLGLAPCTEQASLSTFKNRRRGNVLECQLIIGYQGYIQLMYRSGQVEQVEAEMVYEADEWEYTLGDGGRFFHRPKLLLPPEERGAPLFAYAYATLRGGGRTKVSITPRWKAEELRKKHGNVWDSNFLEMWGKTPLRQVQKYAPKSSELRRAELLDGAVIDLGGVATLDDGRTIDSTVVDEPTGAVNDTDDDMGWPPAAQPADANPASQ
;
A
#
# COMPACT_ATOMS: atom_id res chain seq x y z
N MET A 1 22.17 56.14 8.65
CA MET A 1 22.84 54.90 8.20
C MET A 1 22.39 53.79 9.14
N THR A 2 21.46 52.97 8.66
CA THR A 2 20.71 52.01 9.48
C THR A 2 21.49 50.69 9.52
N ILE A 3 22.10 50.39 10.66
CA ILE A 3 22.84 49.14 10.87
C ILE A 3 21.80 48.02 11.03
N THR A 4 21.80 47.09 10.08
CA THR A 4 20.85 45.98 10.02
C THR A 4 21.09 45.01 11.19
N ARG A 5 20.00 44.49 11.76
CA ARG A 5 19.93 43.52 12.89
C ARG A 5 20.78 42.25 12.70
N THR A 6 21.26 42.00 11.49
CA THR A 6 22.19 40.93 11.12
C THR A 6 23.64 41.17 11.60
N ALA A 7 24.04 42.42 11.88
CA ALA A 7 25.37 42.75 12.39
C ALA A 7 25.51 42.50 13.90
N GLN A 8 24.42 42.63 14.68
CA GLN A 8 24.43 42.48 16.13
C GLN A 8 24.42 41.02 16.62
N LEU A 9 24.20 40.05 15.72
CA LEU A 9 24.18 38.62 16.05
C LEU A 9 25.52 37.91 15.81
N ARG A 10 26.49 38.58 15.19
CA ARG A 10 27.84 38.02 14.96
C ARG A 10 28.72 38.07 16.20
N ASP A 11 28.49 39.03 17.10
CA ASP A 11 29.31 39.27 18.30
C ASP A 11 28.77 38.57 19.57
N ALA A 12 27.73 37.73 19.45
CA ALA A 12 27.06 37.07 20.58
C ALA A 12 27.36 35.57 20.71
N ILE A 13 28.33 35.04 19.96
CA ILE A 13 28.76 33.64 20.07
C ILE A 13 30.13 33.62 20.77
N PRO A 14 30.25 33.09 22.00
CA PRO A 14 31.55 32.95 22.64
C PRO A 14 32.40 31.93 21.89
N ASP A 15 33.64 32.31 21.58
CA ASP A 15 34.68 31.43 21.03
C ASP A 15 34.81 30.17 21.89
N ALA A 16 34.78 29.01 21.23
CA ALA A 16 34.92 27.72 21.88
C ALA A 16 36.29 27.61 22.59
N PRO A 17 36.37 27.04 23.81
CA PRO A 17 37.64 26.77 24.44
C PRO A 17 38.36 25.62 23.70
N THR A 18 39.50 25.94 23.11
CA THR A 18 40.48 24.97 22.59
C THR A 18 40.94 24.05 23.73
N SER A 19 40.57 22.77 23.68
CA SER A 19 41.09 21.73 24.56
C SER A 19 42.10 20.87 23.78
N PRO A 20 43.25 20.49 24.37
CA PRO A 20 44.29 19.76 23.66
C PRO A 20 43.85 18.30 23.38
N ALA A 21 44.30 17.78 22.24
CA ALA A 21 43.97 16.44 21.75
C ALA A 21 44.31 15.33 22.75
N PRO A 22 43.41 14.36 23.00
CA PRO A 22 43.79 13.13 23.67
C PRO A 22 44.39 12.16 22.63
N ASN A 23 45.70 11.94 22.73
CA ASN A 23 46.32 10.70 22.27
C ASN A 23 45.76 9.55 23.12
N GLY A 24 44.84 8.78 22.55
CA GLY A 24 44.27 7.60 23.20
C GLY A 24 43.92 6.57 22.15
N ALA A 25 44.62 5.43 22.17
CA ALA A 25 44.32 4.27 21.35
C ALA A 25 42.82 3.95 21.42
N ALA A 26 42.17 3.85 20.26
CA ALA A 26 40.77 3.49 20.15
C ALA A 26 40.58 2.07 20.70
N THR A 27 40.13 1.97 21.95
CA THR A 27 39.48 0.77 22.47
C THR A 27 38.22 0.55 21.64
N VAL A 28 38.22 -0.49 20.81
CA VAL A 28 37.03 -0.99 20.14
C VAL A 28 36.04 -1.38 21.23
N ALA A 29 35.12 -0.49 21.54
CA ALA A 29 33.99 -0.79 22.41
C ALA A 29 33.23 -1.95 21.77
N THR A 30 33.08 -3.05 22.51
CA THR A 30 32.28 -4.20 22.10
C THR A 30 30.84 -3.74 21.89
N ARG A 31 30.48 -3.48 20.62
CA ARG A 31 29.12 -3.13 20.22
C ARG A 31 28.20 -4.26 20.68
N LYS A 32 27.16 -3.95 21.47
CA LYS A 32 26.11 -4.93 21.81
C LYS A 32 25.57 -5.49 20.48
N PRO A 33 25.42 -6.83 20.34
CA PRO A 33 24.85 -7.41 19.13
C PRO A 33 23.45 -6.82 18.92
N ASP A 34 23.20 -6.26 17.74
CA ASP A 34 21.89 -5.76 17.31
C ASP A 34 21.43 -6.66 16.17
N PRO A 35 20.76 -7.80 16.46
CA PRO A 35 20.41 -8.79 15.45
C PRO A 35 19.57 -8.22 14.31
N ALA A 36 18.72 -7.21 14.60
CA ALA A 36 17.91 -6.54 13.59
C ALA A 36 18.76 -5.60 12.71
N GLY A 37 19.63 -4.81 13.36
CA GLY A 37 20.59 -3.93 12.69
C GLY A 37 21.53 -4.68 11.76
N ASP A 38 22.13 -5.75 12.27
CA ASP A 38 23.12 -6.55 11.54
C ASP A 38 22.47 -7.32 10.38
N LEU A 39 21.22 -7.79 10.56
CA LEU A 39 20.46 -8.46 9.50
C LEU A 39 20.17 -7.52 8.31
N ILE A 40 19.63 -6.32 8.57
CA ILE A 40 19.33 -5.36 7.52
C ILE A 40 20.63 -4.88 6.83
N ALA A 41 21.66 -4.58 7.62
CA ALA A 41 22.96 -4.14 7.08
C ALA A 41 23.63 -5.20 6.18
N SER A 42 23.45 -6.49 6.48
CA SER A 42 24.01 -7.58 5.66
C SER A 42 23.53 -7.58 4.21
N MET A 43 22.41 -6.93 3.92
CA MET A 43 21.79 -6.88 2.59
C MET A 43 21.79 -5.48 1.97
N GLU A 44 22.54 -4.52 2.53
CA GLU A 44 22.57 -3.14 2.04
C GLU A 44 22.80 -3.03 0.53
N SER A 45 23.75 -3.80 0.00
CA SER A 45 24.09 -3.77 -1.43
C SER A 45 22.95 -4.25 -2.34
N GLU A 46 22.11 -5.17 -1.87
CA GLU A 46 20.91 -5.66 -2.56
C GLU A 46 19.83 -4.59 -2.55
N PHE A 47 19.53 -4.02 -1.38
CA PHE A 47 18.50 -3.00 -1.22
C PHE A 47 18.79 -1.73 -2.02
N ARG A 48 20.05 -1.27 -2.04
CA ARG A 48 20.45 -0.08 -2.81
C ARG A 48 20.20 -0.20 -4.31
N LYS A 49 20.21 -1.41 -4.87
CA LYS A 49 19.90 -1.65 -6.30
C LYS A 49 18.41 -1.49 -6.61
N LEU A 50 17.55 -1.69 -5.62
CA LEU A 50 16.10 -1.73 -5.79
C LEU A 50 15.42 -0.41 -5.38
N LEU A 51 15.98 0.28 -4.39
CA LEU A 51 15.39 1.48 -3.82
C LEU A 51 15.37 2.66 -4.82
N PRO A 52 14.23 3.34 -4.98
CA PRO A 52 14.17 4.56 -5.78
C PRO A 52 14.91 5.71 -5.08
N SER A 53 15.32 6.71 -5.85
CA SER A 53 16.03 7.90 -5.32
C SER A 53 15.25 8.65 -4.23
N ALA A 54 13.91 8.64 -4.30
CA ALA A 54 13.04 9.26 -3.31
C ALA A 54 13.04 8.55 -1.95
N LEU A 55 13.52 7.30 -1.88
CA LEU A 55 13.57 6.50 -0.65
C LEU A 55 15.01 5.96 -0.46
N PRO A 56 15.96 6.82 -0.02
CA PRO A 56 17.35 6.40 0.13
C PRO A 56 17.50 5.33 1.22
N TRP A 57 18.54 4.51 1.08
CA TRP A 57 18.86 3.41 2.00
C TRP A 57 18.81 3.81 3.49
N ASP A 58 19.45 4.91 3.87
CA ASP A 58 19.55 5.31 5.28
C ASP A 58 18.18 5.61 5.89
N MET A 59 17.25 6.12 5.07
CA MET A 59 15.87 6.34 5.48
C MET A 59 15.12 5.00 5.57
N PHE A 60 15.21 4.17 4.54
CA PHE A 60 14.56 2.86 4.50
C PHE A 60 14.97 1.97 5.68
N ALA A 61 16.28 1.82 5.90
CA ALA A 61 16.84 1.01 6.99
C ALA A 61 16.39 1.53 8.36
N ARG A 62 16.39 2.85 8.57
CA ARG A 62 15.94 3.45 9.84
C ARG A 62 14.46 3.17 10.11
N ILE A 63 13.60 3.32 9.11
CA ILE A 63 12.17 3.07 9.21
C ILE A 63 11.94 1.59 9.51
N ALA A 64 12.57 0.69 8.76
CA ALA A 64 12.48 -0.76 8.96
C ALA A 64 12.92 -1.16 10.38
N LEU A 65 14.07 -0.67 10.85
CA LEU A 65 14.58 -0.95 12.19
C LEU A 65 13.64 -0.44 13.29
N THR A 66 13.08 0.75 13.11
CA THR A 66 12.10 1.30 14.06
C THR A 66 10.83 0.46 14.10
N GLY A 67 10.33 0.00 12.94
CA GLY A 67 9.19 -0.90 12.86
C GLY A 67 9.45 -2.25 13.53
N MET A 68 10.60 -2.86 13.27
CA MET A 68 11.00 -4.13 13.88
C MET A 68 11.11 -4.03 15.40
N ARG A 69 11.63 -2.92 15.93
CA ARG A 69 11.71 -2.68 17.39
C ARG A 69 10.36 -2.41 18.06
N LYS A 70 9.32 -2.04 17.29
CA LYS A 70 7.96 -1.89 17.80
C LYS A 70 7.20 -3.22 17.85
N ASN A 71 7.62 -4.21 17.06
CA ASN A 71 6.97 -5.50 16.96
C ASN A 71 8.01 -6.62 16.95
N ASP A 72 8.36 -7.10 18.15
CA ASP A 72 9.38 -8.14 18.37
C ASP A 72 9.11 -9.43 17.58
N LYS A 73 7.84 -9.73 17.26
CA LYS A 73 7.45 -10.90 16.45
C LYS A 73 8.05 -10.87 15.04
N LEU A 74 8.40 -9.69 14.51
CA LEU A 74 9.07 -9.57 13.22
C LEU A 74 10.48 -10.16 13.27
N ILE A 75 11.18 -10.03 14.41
CA ILE A 75 12.52 -10.58 14.61
C ILE A 75 12.45 -12.10 14.82
N GLU A 76 11.36 -12.59 15.43
CA GLU A 76 11.11 -14.02 15.63
C GLU A 76 10.69 -14.76 14.34
N ALA A 77 10.18 -14.03 13.34
CA ALA A 77 9.80 -14.62 12.06
C ALA A 77 11.02 -15.17 11.29
N THR A 78 10.79 -16.06 10.34
CA THR A 78 11.89 -16.61 9.54
C THR A 78 12.62 -15.50 8.78
N ARG A 79 13.96 -15.48 8.88
CA ARG A 79 14.79 -14.49 8.19
C ARG A 79 14.48 -14.37 6.68
N PRO A 80 14.30 -15.49 5.93
CA PRO A 80 13.97 -15.40 4.52
C PRO A 80 12.66 -14.66 4.24
N SER A 81 11.61 -14.90 5.03
CA SER A 81 10.30 -14.26 4.81
C SER A 81 10.32 -12.77 5.16
N LEU A 82 11.01 -12.40 6.25
CA LEU A 82 11.17 -11.00 6.64
C LEU A 82 11.96 -10.20 5.59
N LEU A 83 13.10 -10.74 5.16
CA LEU A 83 13.96 -10.08 4.18
C LEU A 83 13.30 -10.02 2.81
N GLY A 84 12.61 -11.08 2.36
CA GLY A 84 11.83 -11.08 1.13
C GLY A 84 10.73 -10.02 1.14
N ALA A 85 9.98 -9.89 2.24
CA ALA A 85 8.97 -8.84 2.39
C ALA A 85 9.57 -7.42 2.36
N LEU A 86 10.74 -7.21 2.99
CA LEU A 86 11.46 -5.93 2.94
C LEU A 86 11.99 -5.63 1.53
N MET A 87 12.54 -6.62 0.83
CA MET A 87 13.01 -6.46 -0.55
C MET A 87 11.85 -6.07 -1.46
N GLU A 88 10.68 -6.65 -1.24
CA GLU A 88 9.48 -6.29 -1.99
C GLU A 88 9.03 -4.85 -1.70
N CYS A 89 9.08 -4.40 -0.44
CA CYS A 89 8.87 -2.98 -0.12
C CYS A 89 9.82 -2.07 -0.89
N ALA A 90 11.09 -2.45 -0.97
CA ALA A 90 12.11 -1.68 -1.68
C ALA A 90 11.84 -1.63 -3.19
N ARG A 91 11.46 -2.76 -3.82
CA ARG A 91 11.07 -2.82 -5.25
C ARG A 91 9.88 -1.93 -5.55
N LEU A 92 8.86 -1.97 -4.69
CA LEU A 92 7.69 -1.10 -4.80
C LEU A 92 7.99 0.35 -4.42
N GLY A 93 9.16 0.64 -3.84
CA GLY A 93 9.53 1.95 -3.34
C GLY A 93 8.58 2.46 -2.27
N LEU A 94 8.08 1.58 -1.41
CA LEU A 94 7.19 1.87 -0.29
C LEU A 94 7.95 1.81 1.03
N ALA A 95 7.65 2.72 1.94
CA ALA A 95 8.25 2.72 3.27
C ALA A 95 7.67 1.57 4.12
N PRO A 96 8.52 0.62 4.59
CA PRO A 96 8.06 -0.53 5.36
C PRO A 96 7.60 -0.11 6.76
N CYS A 97 6.74 -0.91 7.40
CA CYS A 97 6.21 -0.63 8.74
C CYS A 97 5.53 0.75 8.86
N THR A 98 4.91 1.23 7.78
CA THR A 98 4.11 2.47 7.73
C THR A 98 2.72 2.20 7.15
N GLU A 99 1.89 3.23 7.02
CA GLU A 99 0.60 3.18 6.33
C GLU A 99 0.73 2.88 4.82
N GLN A 100 1.94 2.95 4.25
CA GLN A 100 2.21 2.55 2.86
C GLN A 100 2.35 1.05 2.72
N ALA A 101 3.12 0.43 3.62
CA ALA A 101 3.45 -0.98 3.61
C ALA A 101 3.66 -1.44 5.05
N SER A 102 2.93 -2.45 5.49
CA SER A 102 3.00 -3.03 6.83
C SER A 102 3.51 -4.45 6.76
N LEU A 103 4.34 -4.83 7.72
CA LEU A 103 4.83 -6.20 7.86
C LEU A 103 3.97 -6.93 8.89
N SER A 104 3.30 -7.99 8.45
CA SER A 104 2.46 -8.82 9.31
C SER A 104 3.13 -10.17 9.54
N THR A 105 2.95 -10.75 10.73
CA THR A 105 3.43 -12.10 11.04
C THR A 105 2.27 -13.04 11.30
N PHE A 106 2.40 -14.27 10.82
CA PHE A 106 1.42 -15.31 11.04
C PHE A 106 2.13 -16.67 11.17
N LYS A 107 1.45 -17.62 11.81
CA LYS A 107 1.96 -18.99 11.89
C LYS A 107 1.45 -19.81 10.72
N ASN A 108 2.36 -20.24 9.86
CA ASN A 108 2.03 -21.07 8.71
C ASN A 108 1.76 -22.51 9.15
N ARG A 109 0.49 -22.88 9.28
CA ARG A 109 0.07 -24.23 9.68
C ARG A 109 0.46 -25.31 8.68
N ARG A 110 0.60 -24.97 7.39
CA ARG A 110 1.00 -25.92 6.33
C ARG A 110 2.49 -26.27 6.40
N ARG A 111 3.31 -25.37 6.96
CA ARG A 111 4.76 -25.56 7.13
C ARG A 111 5.15 -25.80 8.59
N GLY A 112 4.38 -26.60 9.31
CA GLY A 112 4.72 -26.99 10.69
C GLY A 112 4.61 -25.85 11.71
N ASN A 113 3.69 -24.90 11.51
CA ASN A 113 3.40 -23.79 12.43
C ASN A 113 4.57 -22.79 12.59
N VAL A 114 5.42 -22.69 11.57
CA VAL A 114 6.53 -21.74 11.50
C VAL A 114 6.00 -20.30 11.41
N LEU A 115 6.62 -19.39 12.16
CA LEU A 115 6.27 -17.97 12.13
C LEU A 115 6.90 -17.31 10.90
N GLU A 116 6.07 -16.90 9.94
CA GLU A 116 6.50 -16.24 8.71
C GLU A 116 6.02 -14.78 8.69
N CYS A 117 6.73 -13.96 7.92
CA CYS A 117 6.40 -12.56 7.67
C CYS A 117 5.84 -12.40 6.25
N GLN A 118 4.81 -11.58 6.11
CA GLN A 118 4.24 -11.17 4.82
C GLN A 118 4.18 -9.65 4.73
N LEU A 119 4.31 -9.15 3.51
CA LEU A 119 4.05 -7.76 3.17
C LEU A 119 2.54 -7.56 2.99
N ILE A 120 1.96 -6.63 3.74
CA ILE A 120 0.63 -6.09 3.51
C ILE A 120 0.76 -4.68 2.96
N ILE A 121 0.26 -4.45 1.76
CA ILE A 121 0.28 -3.12 1.16
C ILE A 121 -0.85 -2.31 1.76
N GLY A 122 -0.49 -1.19 2.37
CA GLY A 122 -1.43 -0.27 2.96
C GLY A 122 -2.12 0.58 1.91
N TYR A 123 -3.22 1.20 2.30
CA TYR A 123 -4.03 2.02 1.40
C TYR A 123 -3.27 3.23 0.84
N GLN A 124 -2.36 3.84 1.63
CA GLN A 124 -1.50 4.92 1.14
C GLN A 124 -0.48 4.40 0.12
N GLY A 125 -0.04 3.16 0.26
CA GLY A 125 0.83 2.50 -0.71
C GLY A 125 0.11 2.32 -2.04
N TYR A 126 -1.11 1.79 -2.03
CA TYR A 126 -1.94 1.71 -3.23
C TYR A 126 -2.20 3.08 -3.86
N ILE A 127 -2.52 4.11 -3.07
CA ILE A 127 -2.68 5.48 -3.58
C ILE A 127 -1.40 5.96 -4.27
N GLN A 128 -0.25 5.80 -3.62
CA GLN A 128 1.03 6.22 -4.17
C GLN A 128 1.36 5.48 -5.46
N LEU A 129 1.13 4.17 -5.52
CA LEU A 129 1.33 3.35 -6.72
C LEU A 129 0.36 3.75 -7.84
N MET A 130 -0.90 4.07 -7.52
CA MET A 130 -1.85 4.61 -8.49
C MET A 130 -1.37 5.93 -9.10
N TYR A 131 -0.86 6.87 -8.29
CA TYR A 131 -0.29 8.12 -8.81
C TYR A 131 0.94 7.90 -9.69
N ARG A 132 1.78 6.89 -9.39
CA ARG A 132 2.96 6.55 -10.20
C ARG A 132 2.61 6.00 -11.59
N SER A 133 1.37 5.55 -11.83
CA SER A 133 0.91 5.23 -13.19
C SER A 133 1.04 6.41 -14.16
N GLY A 134 1.08 7.63 -13.63
CA GLY A 134 1.08 8.84 -14.44
C GLY A 134 -0.25 9.11 -15.15
N GLN A 135 -1.29 8.29 -14.95
CA GLN A 135 -2.63 8.47 -15.54
C GLN A 135 -3.67 8.91 -14.52
N VAL A 136 -3.43 8.63 -13.23
CA VAL A 136 -4.30 9.06 -12.14
C VAL A 136 -3.97 10.50 -11.74
N GLU A 137 -5.00 11.35 -11.72
CA GLU A 137 -4.90 12.76 -11.32
C GLU A 137 -5.28 12.96 -9.85
N GLN A 138 -6.34 12.31 -9.40
CA GLN A 138 -6.83 12.40 -8.03
C GLN A 138 -7.47 11.07 -7.62
N VAL A 139 -7.30 10.70 -6.35
CA VAL A 139 -8.01 9.59 -5.72
C VAL A 139 -8.89 10.16 -4.62
N GLU A 140 -10.19 9.88 -4.67
CA GLU A 140 -11.16 10.29 -3.67
C GLU A 140 -11.68 9.05 -2.94
N ALA A 141 -11.73 9.13 -1.61
CA ALA A 141 -12.31 8.10 -0.77
C ALA A 141 -12.96 8.74 0.45
N GLU A 142 -14.26 8.53 0.63
CA GLU A 142 -15.05 9.17 1.68
C GLU A 142 -16.19 8.24 2.14
N MET A 143 -16.82 8.61 3.25
CA MET A 143 -18.06 7.98 3.73
C MET A 143 -19.24 8.94 3.54
N VAL A 144 -20.37 8.36 3.11
CA VAL A 144 -21.66 9.04 2.99
C VAL A 144 -22.49 8.73 4.23
N TYR A 145 -23.07 9.76 4.83
CA TYR A 145 -23.92 9.69 6.02
C TYR A 145 -25.38 10.00 5.66
N GLU A 146 -26.31 9.67 6.56
CA GLU A 146 -27.77 9.83 6.36
C GLU A 146 -28.19 11.24 5.91
N ALA A 147 -27.59 12.29 6.47
CA ALA A 147 -27.92 13.67 6.11
C ALA A 147 -27.14 14.21 4.90
N ASP A 148 -26.17 13.45 4.37
CA ASP A 148 -25.37 13.90 3.23
C ASP A 148 -26.18 13.83 1.92
N GLU A 149 -25.92 14.76 1.01
CA GLU A 149 -26.52 14.74 -0.33
C GLU A 149 -25.64 13.92 -1.28
N TRP A 150 -26.22 12.95 -1.98
CA TRP A 150 -25.49 12.14 -2.95
C TRP A 150 -26.41 11.61 -4.05
N GLU A 151 -25.84 11.31 -5.21
CA GLU A 151 -26.52 10.63 -6.32
C GLU A 151 -25.54 9.68 -6.99
N TYR A 152 -26.03 8.52 -7.41
CA TYR A 152 -25.27 7.62 -8.26
C TYR A 152 -26.12 7.09 -9.41
N THR A 153 -25.75 7.46 -10.63
CA THR A 153 -26.39 7.00 -11.86
C THR A 153 -25.41 6.16 -12.69
N LEU A 154 -25.92 5.06 -13.23
CA LEU A 154 -25.22 4.16 -14.14
C LEU A 154 -25.75 4.36 -15.56
N GLY A 155 -24.88 4.29 -16.57
CA GLY A 155 -25.23 4.58 -17.98
C GLY A 155 -25.03 6.05 -18.36
N ASP A 156 -25.00 6.34 -19.67
CA ASP A 156 -24.81 7.66 -20.30
C ASP A 156 -23.77 8.57 -19.61
N GLY A 157 -22.55 8.04 -19.46
CA GLY A 157 -21.43 8.74 -18.81
C GLY A 157 -21.37 8.62 -17.28
N GLY A 158 -22.39 8.04 -16.64
CA GLY A 158 -22.44 7.60 -15.24
C GLY A 158 -22.00 8.66 -14.22
N ARG A 159 -22.94 9.34 -13.55
CA ARG A 159 -22.61 10.43 -12.62
C ARG A 159 -22.58 9.93 -11.18
N PHE A 160 -21.62 10.44 -10.42
CA PHE A 160 -21.60 10.29 -8.98
C PHE A 160 -21.28 11.66 -8.40
N PHE A 161 -22.06 12.11 -7.44
CA PHE A 161 -21.71 13.26 -6.63
C PHE A 161 -21.98 12.96 -5.17
N HIS A 162 -21.21 13.61 -4.32
CA HIS A 162 -21.40 13.60 -2.89
C HIS A 162 -21.11 15.02 -2.36
N ARG A 163 -22.05 15.56 -1.59
CA ARG A 163 -21.93 16.84 -0.89
C ARG A 163 -22.08 16.57 0.60
N PRO A 164 -20.96 16.41 1.33
CA PRO A 164 -21.01 16.12 2.75
C PRO A 164 -21.51 17.32 3.55
N LYS A 165 -22.36 17.08 4.54
CA LYS A 165 -22.82 18.12 5.49
C LYS A 165 -21.84 18.27 6.64
N LEU A 166 -20.62 18.71 6.33
CA LEU A 166 -19.47 18.76 7.25
C LEU A 166 -19.70 19.60 8.53
N LEU A 167 -20.61 20.58 8.47
CA LEU A 167 -20.89 21.48 9.59
C LEU A 167 -22.02 20.99 10.51
N LEU A 168 -22.70 19.90 10.16
CA LEU A 168 -23.68 19.30 11.06
C LEU A 168 -22.98 18.54 12.20
N PRO A 169 -23.47 18.65 13.45
CA PRO A 169 -23.04 17.77 14.52
C PRO A 169 -23.19 16.29 14.14
N PRO A 170 -22.33 15.38 14.62
CA PRO A 170 -22.40 13.95 14.27
C PRO A 170 -23.76 13.30 14.52
N GLU A 171 -24.44 13.70 15.59
CA GLU A 171 -25.79 13.21 15.95
C GLU A 171 -26.86 13.62 14.93
N GLU A 172 -26.70 14.79 14.32
CA GLU A 172 -27.61 15.32 13.28
C GLU A 172 -27.23 14.84 11.88
N ARG A 173 -25.93 14.65 11.61
CA ARG A 173 -25.46 14.10 10.33
C ARG A 173 -25.88 12.64 10.16
N GLY A 174 -26.12 11.94 11.28
CA GLY A 174 -26.68 10.59 11.33
C GLY A 174 -25.62 9.51 11.14
N ALA A 175 -26.08 8.28 10.89
CA ALA A 175 -25.20 7.13 10.74
C ALA A 175 -24.52 7.08 9.35
N PRO A 176 -23.30 6.51 9.24
CA PRO A 176 -22.69 6.22 7.95
C PRO A 176 -23.47 5.12 7.21
N LEU A 177 -23.73 5.35 5.92
CA LEU A 177 -24.49 4.48 5.02
C LEU A 177 -23.57 3.58 4.19
N PHE A 178 -22.58 4.18 3.53
CA PHE A 178 -21.59 3.49 2.70
C PHE A 178 -20.30 4.29 2.60
N ALA A 179 -19.18 3.56 2.45
CA ALA A 179 -17.91 4.12 2.04
C ALA A 179 -17.77 3.99 0.52
N TYR A 180 -17.16 4.98 -0.13
CA TYR A 180 -16.86 4.91 -1.55
C TYR A 180 -15.43 5.34 -1.86
N ALA A 181 -14.94 4.94 -3.03
CA ALA A 181 -13.71 5.47 -3.61
C ALA A 181 -13.77 5.46 -5.15
N TYR A 182 -13.14 6.44 -5.78
CA TYR A 182 -12.88 6.48 -7.21
C TYR A 182 -11.59 7.24 -7.50
N ALA A 183 -11.02 7.04 -8.69
CA ALA A 183 -9.89 7.80 -9.18
C ALA A 183 -10.28 8.58 -10.44
N THR A 184 -9.95 9.86 -10.48
CA THR A 184 -10.06 10.72 -11.66
C THR A 184 -8.82 10.53 -12.53
N LEU A 185 -9.03 10.39 -13.84
CA LEU A 185 -7.96 10.13 -14.80
C LEU A 185 -7.61 11.40 -15.58
N ARG A 186 -6.35 11.51 -15.98
CA ARG A 186 -5.92 12.56 -16.91
C ARG A 186 -6.68 12.43 -18.23
N GLY A 187 -7.07 13.58 -18.79
CA GLY A 187 -7.89 13.63 -20.01
C GLY A 187 -9.40 13.60 -19.75
N GLY A 188 -9.81 13.54 -18.48
CA GLY A 188 -11.21 13.52 -18.09
C GLY A 188 -11.76 12.11 -17.94
N GLY A 189 -12.81 11.98 -17.13
CA GLY A 189 -13.36 10.68 -16.75
C GLY A 189 -12.76 10.15 -15.44
N ARG A 190 -13.30 9.02 -15.00
CA ARG A 190 -13.00 8.42 -13.71
C ARG A 190 -13.14 6.92 -13.77
N THR A 191 -12.48 6.21 -12.85
CA THR A 191 -12.71 4.79 -12.65
C THR A 191 -14.14 4.54 -12.17
N LYS A 192 -14.56 3.27 -12.20
CA LYS A 192 -15.78 2.84 -11.50
C LYS A 192 -15.74 3.26 -10.03
N VAL A 193 -16.86 3.75 -9.51
CA VAL A 193 -17.03 3.98 -8.06
C VAL A 193 -17.08 2.64 -7.37
N SER A 194 -16.08 2.40 -6.54
CA SER A 194 -16.12 1.26 -5.62
C SER A 194 -16.93 1.69 -4.41
N ILE A 195 -18.07 1.03 -4.17
CA ILE A 195 -18.96 1.31 -3.04
C ILE A 195 -18.96 0.10 -2.12
N THR A 196 -18.74 0.33 -0.83
CA THR A 196 -18.89 -0.67 0.22
C THR A 196 -20.06 -0.25 1.11
N PRO A 197 -21.24 -0.87 0.98
CA PRO A 197 -22.38 -0.58 1.85
C PRO A 197 -22.18 -1.15 3.26
N ARG A 198 -22.91 -0.60 4.25
CA ARG A 198 -22.75 -0.97 5.65
C ARG A 198 -22.87 -2.47 5.91
N TRP A 199 -23.86 -3.12 5.31
CA TRP A 199 -24.06 -4.56 5.49
C TRP A 199 -22.84 -5.37 5.06
N LYS A 200 -22.12 -4.94 4.01
CA LYS A 200 -20.91 -5.61 3.54
C LYS A 200 -19.74 -5.36 4.48
N ALA A 201 -19.63 -4.15 5.03
CA ALA A 201 -18.62 -3.84 6.04
C ALA A 201 -18.82 -4.68 7.32
N GLU A 202 -20.06 -4.86 7.77
CA GLU A 202 -20.39 -5.71 8.91
C GLU A 202 -20.09 -7.19 8.64
N GLU A 203 -20.29 -7.67 7.41
CA GLU A 203 -19.89 -9.02 7.00
C GLU A 203 -18.37 -9.20 7.09
N LEU A 204 -17.60 -8.22 6.59
CA LEU A 204 -16.14 -8.22 6.69
C LEU A 204 -15.66 -8.15 8.14
N ARG A 205 -16.31 -7.33 8.99
CA ARG A 205 -16.04 -7.27 10.42
C ARG A 205 -16.21 -8.65 11.07
N LYS A 206 -17.32 -9.33 10.82
CA LYS A 206 -17.57 -10.68 11.36
C LYS A 206 -16.54 -11.70 10.90
N LYS A 207 -16.06 -11.59 9.66
CA LYS A 207 -15.07 -12.50 9.08
C LYS A 207 -13.66 -12.29 9.65
N HIS A 208 -13.27 -11.04 9.89
CA HIS A 208 -11.89 -10.67 10.23
C HIS A 208 -11.68 -10.28 11.70
N GLY A 209 -12.76 -10.11 12.48
CA GLY A 209 -12.75 -9.98 13.94
C GLY A 209 -11.92 -8.81 14.48
N ASN A 210 -11.34 -9.00 15.67
CA ASN A 210 -10.67 -8.05 16.59
C ASN A 210 -10.19 -6.70 16.01
N VAL A 211 -9.49 -6.68 14.87
CA VAL A 211 -9.00 -5.41 14.26
C VAL A 211 -10.16 -4.53 13.76
N TRP A 212 -11.17 -5.15 13.15
CA TRP A 212 -12.37 -4.45 12.67
C TRP A 212 -13.28 -4.01 13.82
N ASP A 213 -13.26 -4.70 14.96
CA ASP A 213 -14.08 -4.28 16.11
C ASP A 213 -13.52 -3.01 16.76
N SER A 214 -12.19 -2.88 16.85
CA SER A 214 -11.57 -1.66 17.39
C SER A 214 -11.53 -0.49 16.41
N ASN A 215 -11.49 -0.75 15.09
CA ASN A 215 -11.27 0.29 14.06
C ASN A 215 -12.29 0.21 12.92
N PHE A 216 -13.56 -0.04 13.22
CA PHE A 216 -14.59 -0.37 12.22
C PHE A 216 -14.70 0.66 11.09
N LEU A 217 -14.81 1.95 11.43
CA LEU A 217 -14.97 3.02 10.45
C LEU A 217 -13.75 3.17 9.53
N GLU A 218 -12.55 3.05 10.08
CA GLU A 218 -11.32 3.12 9.29
C GLU A 218 -11.20 1.92 8.34
N MET A 219 -11.48 0.70 8.82
CA MET A 219 -11.44 -0.51 8.00
C MET A 219 -12.49 -0.46 6.89
N TRP A 220 -13.68 0.05 7.20
CA TRP A 220 -14.73 0.26 6.22
C TRP A 220 -14.30 1.28 5.16
N GLY A 221 -13.77 2.44 5.56
CA GLY A 221 -13.29 3.49 4.65
C GLY A 221 -12.14 3.03 3.75
N LYS A 222 -11.24 2.16 4.24
CA LYS A 222 -10.12 1.61 3.46
C LYS A 222 -10.55 0.55 2.43
N THR A 223 -11.70 -0.10 2.64
CA THR A 223 -12.20 -1.18 1.79
C THR A 223 -12.44 -0.76 0.32
N PRO A 224 -13.21 0.31 0.02
CA PRO A 224 -13.41 0.74 -1.36
C PRO A 224 -12.13 1.24 -2.02
N LEU A 225 -11.17 1.77 -1.25
CA LEU A 225 -9.87 2.19 -1.76
C LEU A 225 -9.00 1.00 -2.21
N ARG A 226 -9.10 -0.15 -1.54
CA ARG A 226 -8.49 -1.41 -2.02
C ARG A 226 -9.21 -1.98 -3.25
N GLN A 227 -10.47 -1.63 -3.46
CA GLN A 227 -11.23 -2.08 -4.62
C GLN A 227 -10.98 -1.21 -5.86
N VAL A 228 -10.83 0.10 -5.69
CA VAL A 228 -10.66 1.04 -6.81
C VAL A 228 -9.40 0.76 -7.62
N GLN A 229 -8.31 0.32 -6.98
CA GLN A 229 -7.06 -0.03 -7.66
C GLN A 229 -7.25 -1.05 -8.79
N LYS A 230 -8.26 -1.93 -8.69
CA LYS A 230 -8.58 -2.94 -9.71
C LYS A 230 -9.02 -2.32 -11.04
N TYR A 231 -9.58 -1.11 -10.98
CA TYR A 231 -10.12 -0.37 -12.12
C TYR A 231 -9.20 0.78 -12.55
N ALA A 232 -8.21 1.13 -11.75
CA ALA A 232 -7.24 2.17 -12.07
C ALA A 232 -6.25 1.68 -13.12
N PRO A 233 -5.72 2.57 -13.99
CA PRO A 233 -4.59 2.24 -14.85
C PRO A 233 -3.42 1.72 -14.03
N LYS A 234 -2.89 0.54 -14.40
CA LYS A 234 -1.88 -0.16 -13.61
C LYS A 234 -0.48 0.05 -14.21
N SER A 235 0.42 0.62 -13.41
CA SER A 235 1.86 0.48 -13.66
C SER A 235 2.31 -0.97 -13.38
N SER A 236 3.54 -1.32 -13.78
CA SER A 236 4.14 -2.62 -13.42
C SER A 236 4.15 -2.82 -11.90
N GLU A 237 4.52 -1.77 -11.15
CA GLU A 237 4.56 -1.84 -9.69
C GLU A 237 3.17 -2.02 -9.06
N LEU A 238 2.12 -1.41 -9.63
CA LEU A 238 0.76 -1.61 -9.14
C LEU A 238 0.25 -3.04 -9.43
N ARG A 239 0.58 -3.61 -10.59
CA ARG A 239 0.27 -5.02 -10.90
C ARG A 239 1.00 -5.96 -9.94
N ARG A 240 2.29 -5.70 -9.71
CA ARG A 240 3.13 -6.45 -8.78
C ARG A 240 2.58 -6.40 -7.36
N ALA A 241 2.22 -5.20 -6.89
CA ALA A 241 1.59 -4.98 -5.60
C ALA A 241 0.29 -5.78 -5.44
N GLU A 242 -0.60 -5.75 -6.42
CA GLU A 242 -1.85 -6.51 -6.36
C GLU A 242 -1.62 -8.03 -6.29
N LEU A 243 -0.62 -8.54 -7.01
CA LEU A 243 -0.32 -9.96 -7.06
C LEU A 243 0.34 -10.48 -5.78
N LEU A 244 1.24 -9.67 -5.19
CA LEU A 244 2.10 -10.08 -4.08
C LEU A 244 1.62 -9.59 -2.71
N ASP A 245 0.58 -8.76 -2.64
CA ASP A 245 -0.03 -8.30 -1.38
C ASP A 245 -0.57 -9.48 -0.56
N GLY A 246 0.03 -9.72 0.60
CA GLY A 246 -0.26 -10.85 1.47
C GLY A 246 0.56 -12.11 1.20
N ALA A 247 1.38 -12.14 0.15
CA ALA A 247 2.23 -13.29 -0.13
C ALA A 247 3.42 -13.39 0.83
N VAL A 248 3.86 -14.63 1.10
CA VAL A 248 5.15 -14.89 1.76
C VAL A 248 6.21 -15.01 0.69
N ILE A 249 7.19 -14.11 0.70
CA ILE A 249 8.25 -14.04 -0.31
C ILE A 249 9.55 -14.48 0.33
N ASP A 250 10.26 -15.42 -0.29
CA ASP A 250 11.60 -15.81 0.13
C ASP A 250 12.71 -15.01 -0.58
N LEU A 251 13.97 -15.23 -0.17
CA LEU A 251 15.13 -14.57 -0.75
C LEU A 251 15.40 -14.98 -2.21
N GLY A 252 14.90 -16.14 -2.64
CA GLY A 252 14.98 -16.60 -4.01
C GLY A 252 13.95 -15.93 -4.92
N GLY A 253 13.08 -15.10 -4.37
CA GLY A 253 12.00 -14.45 -5.09
C GLY A 253 10.78 -15.35 -5.30
N VAL A 254 10.68 -16.49 -4.62
CA VAL A 254 9.47 -17.32 -4.69
C VAL A 254 8.43 -16.74 -3.74
N ALA A 255 7.30 -16.32 -4.29
CA ALA A 255 6.14 -15.84 -3.56
C ALA A 255 5.12 -16.96 -3.37
N THR A 256 4.77 -17.27 -2.12
CA THR A 256 3.72 -18.23 -1.77
C THR A 256 2.45 -17.47 -1.39
N LEU A 257 1.37 -17.70 -2.12
CA LEU A 257 0.06 -17.09 -1.87
C LEU A 257 -0.72 -17.83 -0.77
N ASP A 258 -1.79 -17.21 -0.27
CA ASP A 258 -2.67 -17.76 0.76
C ASP A 258 -3.27 -19.14 0.39
N ASP A 259 -3.57 -19.35 -0.89
CA ASP A 259 -4.09 -20.62 -1.41
C ASP A 259 -3.01 -21.69 -1.62
N GLY A 260 -1.73 -21.36 -1.41
CA GLY A 260 -0.59 -22.26 -1.54
C GLY A 260 0.03 -22.28 -2.93
N ARG A 261 -0.48 -21.51 -3.90
CA ARG A 261 0.19 -21.32 -5.19
C ARG A 261 1.53 -20.61 -4.98
N THR A 262 2.51 -20.96 -5.81
CA THR A 262 3.82 -20.33 -5.83
C THR A 262 4.03 -19.60 -7.14
N ILE A 263 4.63 -18.41 -7.06
CA ILE A 263 4.89 -17.53 -8.21
C ILE A 263 6.33 -17.07 -8.11
N ASP A 264 7.04 -17.03 -9.24
CA ASP A 264 8.33 -16.35 -9.31
C ASP A 264 8.09 -14.84 -9.34
N SER A 265 8.36 -14.19 -8.22
CA SER A 265 8.20 -12.75 -8.07
C SER A 265 9.19 -11.97 -8.95
N THR A 266 10.26 -12.56 -9.48
CA THR A 266 11.25 -11.82 -10.29
C THR A 266 10.78 -11.55 -11.72
N VAL A 267 9.76 -12.29 -12.20
CA VAL A 267 9.24 -12.22 -13.58
C VAL A 267 7.95 -11.37 -13.67
N VAL A 268 7.44 -10.88 -12.54
CA VAL A 268 6.15 -10.16 -12.47
C VAL A 268 6.14 -8.83 -13.24
N ASP A 269 7.32 -8.28 -13.57
CA ASP A 269 7.47 -7.02 -14.28
C ASP A 269 7.44 -7.17 -15.82
N GLU A 270 7.40 -8.39 -16.36
CA GLU A 270 7.20 -8.57 -17.79
C GLU A 270 5.75 -8.19 -18.17
N PRO A 271 5.54 -7.31 -19.17
CA PRO A 271 4.23 -7.16 -19.74
C PRO A 271 3.89 -8.50 -20.38
N THR A 272 2.98 -9.26 -19.79
CA THR A 272 2.38 -10.42 -20.43
C THR A 272 1.60 -9.93 -21.66
N GLY A 273 2.33 -9.77 -22.77
CA GLY A 273 1.77 -9.90 -24.10
C GLY A 273 1.32 -11.34 -24.25
N ALA A 274 0.09 -11.52 -24.71
CA ALA A 274 -0.65 -12.77 -24.78
C ALA A 274 -1.13 -13.28 -23.40
N VAL A 275 -2.42 -13.02 -23.17
CA VAL A 275 -3.28 -13.98 -22.47
C VAL A 275 -3.19 -15.26 -23.30
N ASN A 276 -2.42 -16.25 -22.84
CA ASN A 276 -2.61 -17.60 -23.33
C ASN A 276 -3.95 -18.06 -22.74
N ASP A 277 -5.00 -17.91 -23.54
CA ASP A 277 -6.27 -18.60 -23.36
C ASP A 277 -6.00 -20.10 -23.49
N THR A 278 -5.62 -20.73 -22.38
CA THR A 278 -5.78 -22.17 -22.22
C THR A 278 -6.38 -22.43 -20.86
N ASP A 279 -7.68 -22.75 -20.93
CA ASP A 279 -8.49 -23.48 -19.98
C ASP A 279 -8.93 -22.75 -18.70
N ASP A 280 -10.02 -21.97 -18.86
CA ASP A 280 -11.13 -22.01 -17.89
C ASP A 280 -12.47 -21.97 -18.65
N ASP A 281 -13.14 -23.10 -18.63
CA ASP A 281 -14.44 -23.40 -19.23
C ASP A 281 -15.56 -22.62 -18.51
N MET A 282 -15.65 -21.31 -18.76
CA MET A 282 -16.83 -20.49 -18.49
C MET A 282 -17.36 -19.90 -19.80
N GLY A 283 -18.12 -20.72 -20.53
CA GLY A 283 -18.85 -20.31 -21.72
C GLY A 283 -19.77 -19.12 -21.43
N TRP A 284 -19.38 -17.95 -21.94
CA TRP A 284 -20.29 -16.83 -22.15
C TRP A 284 -21.34 -17.26 -23.20
N PRO A 285 -22.65 -17.05 -22.97
CA PRO A 285 -23.66 -17.42 -23.96
C PRO A 285 -23.43 -16.62 -25.25
N PRO A 286 -23.57 -17.23 -26.43
CA PRO A 286 -23.33 -16.53 -27.69
C PRO A 286 -24.21 -15.29 -27.77
N ALA A 287 -23.60 -14.15 -28.12
CA ALA A 287 -24.31 -12.90 -28.33
C ALA A 287 -25.44 -13.12 -29.35
N ALA A 288 -26.67 -12.83 -28.95
CA ALA A 288 -27.79 -12.81 -29.88
C ALA A 288 -27.49 -11.78 -30.97
N GLN A 289 -27.37 -12.23 -32.21
CA GLN A 289 -27.24 -11.35 -33.36
C GLN A 289 -28.48 -10.44 -33.44
N PRO A 290 -28.32 -9.15 -33.75
CA PRO A 290 -29.46 -8.28 -34.02
C PRO A 290 -30.23 -8.87 -35.20
N ALA A 291 -31.55 -8.98 -35.06
CA ALA A 291 -32.42 -9.46 -36.13
C ALA A 291 -32.23 -8.59 -37.38
N ASP A 292 -31.71 -9.18 -38.45
CA ASP A 292 -31.65 -8.54 -39.75
C ASP A 292 -33.07 -8.17 -40.19
N ALA A 293 -33.27 -6.87 -40.39
CA ALA A 293 -34.43 -6.33 -41.08
C ALA A 293 -34.46 -6.92 -42.50
N ASN A 294 -35.43 -7.79 -42.77
CA ASN A 294 -35.65 -8.27 -44.14
C ASN A 294 -36.44 -7.20 -44.93
N PRO A 295 -35.92 -6.68 -46.04
CA PRO A 295 -36.69 -5.82 -46.94
C PRO A 295 -37.77 -6.64 -47.68
N ALA A 296 -38.90 -5.99 -47.95
CA ALA A 296 -40.10 -6.55 -48.56
C ALA A 296 -39.88 -7.29 -49.90
N SER A 297 -40.68 -8.33 -50.18
CA SER A 297 -41.65 -8.40 -51.31
C SER A 297 -42.07 -9.85 -51.68
N GLN A 298 -43.36 -10.15 -51.56
CA GLN A 298 -44.31 -10.49 -52.65
C GLN A 298 -45.70 -10.78 -52.06
#